data_AF-A0A1F4DRF7-F1
#
_entry.id   AF-A0A1F4DRF7-F1
#
_cell.length_a   1.000
_cell.length_b   1.000
_cell.length_c   1.000
_cell.angle_alpha   90.00
_cell.angle_beta   90.00
_cell.angle_gamma   90.00
#
_symmetry.space_group_name_H-M   'P 1'
#
loop_
_entity.id
_entity.type
_entity.pdbx_description
1 polymer ?
#
loop_
_entity_poly.entity_id
_entity_poly.type
_entity_poly.pdbx_seq_one_letter_code
_entity_poly.pdbx_strand_id
1 'polypeptide(L)'
;MAYRRPSDDVGKKIGRLLRLLAYPQLRELPPDQWDGVLNRARNTEFDAIEWAGIVAGVAFATFALRSGAGEPESLFTLYLGQFVLALPLLSVLVGPFFLRRTRRGLDLELAQRNGGNSWNRTYERQDDASRHSSSARPE
;
A
#
# COMPACT_ATOMS: atom_id res chain seq x y z
N MET A 1 20.96 10.03 35.74
CA MET A 1 20.49 8.73 35.20
C MET A 1 19.31 8.99 34.28
N ALA A 2 19.48 8.85 32.96
CA ALA A 2 18.39 9.03 32.01
C ALA A 2 17.52 7.76 31.95
N TYR A 3 16.25 7.88 32.29
CA TYR A 3 15.28 6.78 32.20
C TYR A 3 14.94 6.53 30.73
N ARG A 4 15.67 5.62 30.09
CA ARG A 4 15.39 5.15 28.72
C ARG A 4 14.09 4.33 28.74
N ARG A 5 12.97 4.92 28.30
CA ARG A 5 11.68 4.22 28.19
C ARG A 5 11.80 3.05 27.18
N PRO A 6 11.56 1.80 27.59
CA PRO A 6 11.64 0.63 26.69
C PRO A 6 10.43 0.49 25.74
N SER A 7 9.39 1.32 25.88
CA SER A 7 8.14 1.25 25.11
C SER A 7 8.27 1.63 23.64
N ASP A 8 9.27 2.45 23.31
CA ASP A 8 9.35 3.11 22.01
C ASP A 8 9.84 2.15 20.92
N ASP A 9 10.59 1.12 21.32
CA ASP A 9 11.14 0.11 20.43
C ASP A 9 10.10 -0.98 20.09
N VAL A 10 9.25 -1.36 21.05
CA VAL A 10 8.19 -2.36 20.86
C VAL A 10 7.14 -1.83 19.88
N GLY A 11 6.66 -0.60 20.06
CA GLY A 11 5.68 0.01 19.16
C GLY A 11 6.21 0.14 17.72
N LYS A 12 7.49 0.51 17.57
CA LYS A 12 8.15 0.59 16.25
C LYS A 12 8.30 -0.78 15.59
N LYS A 13 8.63 -1.82 16.36
CA LYS A 13 8.73 -3.21 15.85
C LYS A 13 7.38 -3.75 15.40
N ILE A 14 6.32 -3.55 16.21
CA ILE A 14 4.96 -3.97 15.86
C ILE A 14 4.48 -3.24 14.60
N GLY A 15 4.66 -1.91 14.55
CA GLY A 15 4.30 -1.13 13.37
C GLY A 15 5.03 -1.59 12.11
N ARG A 16 6.33 -1.92 12.23
CA ARG A 16 7.11 -2.48 11.12
C ARG A 16 6.57 -3.85 10.66
N LEU A 17 6.26 -4.76 11.59
CA LEU A 17 5.71 -6.07 11.27
C LEU A 17 4.35 -5.96 10.57
N LEU A 18 3.46 -5.12 11.07
CA LEU A 18 2.14 -4.88 10.46
C LEU A 18 2.27 -4.33 9.03
N ARG A 19 3.20 -3.39 8.80
CA ARG A 19 3.49 -2.88 7.46
C ARG A 19 4.00 -3.97 6.52
N LEU A 20 4.90 -4.84 6.98
CA LEU A 20 5.41 -5.95 6.17
C LEU A 20 4.37 -7.03 5.89
N LEU A 21 3.41 -7.22 6.79
CA LEU A 21 2.27 -8.11 6.59
C LEU A 21 1.30 -7.51 5.55
N ALA A 22 1.02 -6.21 5.68
CA ALA A 22 0.17 -5.47 4.76
C ALA A 22 0.80 -5.31 3.38
N TYR A 23 2.12 -5.14 3.29
CA TYR A 23 2.86 -4.84 2.07
C TYR A 23 4.16 -5.67 2.00
N PRO A 24 4.10 -6.93 1.55
CA PRO A 24 5.28 -7.79 1.48
C PRO A 24 6.38 -7.23 0.58
N GLN A 25 6.02 -6.45 -0.44
CA GLN A 25 6.94 -5.79 -1.39
C GLN A 25 7.94 -4.84 -0.72
N LEU A 26 7.62 -4.29 0.46
CA LEU A 26 8.52 -3.38 1.18
C LEU A 26 9.81 -4.07 1.63
N ARG A 27 9.86 -5.41 1.66
CA ARG A 27 11.08 -6.17 1.98
C ARG A 27 12.20 -5.93 0.98
N GLU A 28 11.89 -5.54 -0.25
CA GLU A 28 12.86 -5.28 -1.32
C GLU A 28 13.49 -3.89 -1.23
N LEU A 29 12.92 -3.02 -0.39
CA LEU A 29 13.34 -1.62 -0.26
C LEU A 29 14.01 -1.37 1.09
N PRO A 30 15.04 -0.51 1.14
CA PRO A 30 15.61 -0.11 2.41
C PRO A 30 14.60 0.75 3.21
N PRO A 31 14.55 0.61 4.57
CA PRO A 31 13.46 1.15 5.40
C PRO A 31 13.26 2.66 5.34
N ASP A 32 14.31 3.41 5.03
CA ASP A 32 14.33 4.86 4.84
C ASP A 32 13.50 5.32 3.64
N GLN A 33 13.31 4.46 2.63
CA GLN A 33 12.56 4.80 1.43
C GLN A 33 11.07 4.41 1.50
N TRP A 34 10.67 3.64 2.51
CA TRP A 34 9.33 3.05 2.59
C TRP A 34 8.23 4.10 2.53
N ASP A 35 8.31 5.14 3.36
CA ASP A 35 7.24 6.13 3.46
C ASP A 35 7.07 6.90 2.13
N GLY A 36 8.18 7.22 1.45
CA GLY A 36 8.15 7.89 0.15
C GLY A 36 7.52 7.03 -0.95
N VAL A 37 7.89 5.75 -1.03
CA VAL A 37 7.33 4.81 -2.02
C VAL A 37 5.86 4.50 -1.70
N LEU A 38 5.51 4.26 -0.43
CA LEU A 38 4.13 4.05 0.00
C LEU A 38 3.23 5.26 -0.27
N ASN A 39 3.75 6.47 -0.16
CA ASN A 39 2.99 7.68 -0.48
C ASN A 39 2.66 7.75 -1.96
N ARG A 40 3.63 7.43 -2.84
CA ARG A 40 3.39 7.39 -4.28
C ARG A 40 2.47 6.24 -4.69
N ALA A 41 2.67 5.06 -4.14
CA ALA A 41 1.82 3.89 -4.37
C ALA A 41 0.36 4.11 -3.92
N ARG A 42 0.14 4.89 -2.85
CA ARG A 42 -1.20 5.29 -2.42
C ARG A 42 -1.90 6.20 -3.42
N ASN A 43 -1.17 6.94 -4.25
CA ASN A 43 -1.76 7.83 -5.25
C ASN A 43 -2.19 7.09 -6.54
N THR A 44 -1.87 5.80 -6.69
CA THR A 44 -2.36 4.98 -7.82
C THR A 44 -3.87 4.93 -7.86
N GLU A 45 -4.50 5.16 -9.01
CA GLU A 45 -5.97 5.21 -9.11
C GLU A 45 -6.67 3.89 -8.71
N PHE A 46 -7.93 4.00 -8.30
CA PHE A 46 -8.81 2.85 -8.11
C PHE A 46 -9.30 2.34 -9.46
N ASP A 47 -9.31 1.02 -9.62
CA ASP A 47 -9.98 0.39 -10.76
C ASP A 47 -11.49 0.23 -10.53
N ALA A 48 -12.22 -0.18 -11.57
CA ALA A 48 -13.68 -0.34 -11.52
C ALA A 48 -14.13 -1.40 -10.51
N ILE A 49 -13.33 -2.46 -10.30
CA ILE A 49 -13.66 -3.54 -9.35
C ILE A 49 -13.49 -3.04 -7.92
N GLU A 50 -12.41 -2.29 -7.66
CA GLU A 50 -12.16 -1.65 -6.37
C GLU A 50 -13.25 -0.64 -6.03
N TRP A 51 -13.66 0.19 -6.99
CA TRP A 51 -14.78 1.11 -6.83
C TRP A 51 -16.10 0.38 -6.54
N ALA A 52 -16.44 -0.65 -7.32
CA ALA A 52 -17.64 -1.44 -7.11
C ALA A 52 -17.64 -2.08 -5.70
N GLY A 53 -16.50 -2.60 -5.27
CA GLY A 53 -16.29 -3.16 -3.93
C GLY A 53 -16.48 -2.14 -2.82
N ILE A 54 -15.91 -0.93 -2.96
CA ILE A 54 -16.07 0.16 -2.00
C ILE A 54 -17.55 0.55 -1.88
N VAL A 55 -18.23 0.78 -3.01
CA VAL A 55 -19.65 1.17 -3.03
C VAL A 55 -20.52 0.09 -2.41
N ALA A 56 -20.31 -1.17 -2.79
CA ALA A 56 -21.04 -2.31 -2.23
C ALA A 56 -20.79 -2.46 -0.73
N GLY A 57 -19.55 -2.30 -0.26
CA GLY A 57 -19.18 -2.36 1.15
C GLY A 57 -19.85 -1.26 1.98
N VAL A 58 -19.90 -0.03 1.47
CA VAL A 58 -20.59 1.09 2.13
C VAL A 58 -22.11 0.86 2.18
N ALA A 59 -22.70 0.42 1.06
CA ALA A 59 -24.14 0.12 1.00
C ALA A 59 -24.51 -1.01 1.98
N PHE A 60 -23.71 -2.07 2.02
CA PHE A 60 -23.89 -3.18 2.93
C PHE A 60 -23.74 -2.76 4.40
N ALA A 61 -22.70 -1.98 4.73
CA ALA A 61 -22.52 -1.48 6.10
C ALA A 61 -23.71 -0.65 6.57
N THR A 62 -24.22 0.23 5.69
CA THR A 62 -25.40 1.05 5.96
C THR A 62 -26.64 0.18 6.20
N PHE A 63 -26.85 -0.83 5.36
CA PHE A 63 -27.96 -1.78 5.51
C PHE A 63 -27.87 -2.59 6.82
N ALA A 64 -26.68 -3.07 7.16
CA ALA A 64 -26.44 -3.84 8.37
C ALA A 64 -26.69 -3.02 9.64
N LEU A 65 -26.16 -1.79 9.70
CA LEU A 65 -26.31 -0.88 10.84
C LEU A 65 -27.75 -0.40 11.03
N ARG A 66 -28.52 -0.28 9.94
CA ARG A 66 -29.95 0.02 10.00
C ARG A 66 -30.74 -1.07 10.70
N SER A 67 -30.33 -2.33 10.54
CA SER A 67 -31.08 -3.49 11.02
C SER A 67 -30.79 -3.85 12.49
N GLY A 68 -29.69 -3.34 13.04
CA GLY A 68 -29.23 -3.62 14.41
C GLY A 68 -29.57 -2.55 15.46
N ALA A 69 -30.30 -1.49 15.09
CA ALA A 69 -30.67 -0.42 16.01
C ALA A 69 -31.82 -0.86 16.93
N GLY A 70 -31.52 -1.17 18.19
CA GLY A 70 -32.52 -1.24 19.26
C GLY A 70 -33.02 0.16 19.65
N GLU A 71 -34.09 0.23 20.46
CA GLU A 71 -34.66 1.48 20.97
C GLU A 71 -33.61 2.27 21.79
N PRO A 72 -33.12 3.42 21.30
CA PRO A 72 -32.10 4.19 21.99
C PRO A 72 -32.72 5.20 22.96
N GLU A 73 -32.07 5.47 24.09
CA GLU A 73 -32.51 6.53 25.02
C GLU A 73 -32.37 7.95 24.41
N SER A 74 -31.50 8.13 23.41
CA SER A 74 -31.34 9.39 22.68
C SER A 74 -30.85 9.19 21.25
N LEU A 75 -31.17 10.14 20.36
CA LEU A 75 -30.66 10.15 18.98
C LEU A 75 -29.13 10.23 18.92
N PHE A 76 -28.50 10.96 19.85
CA PHE A 76 -27.04 11.06 19.90
C PHE A 76 -26.39 9.69 20.20
N THR A 77 -26.93 8.97 21.18
CA THR A 77 -26.46 7.62 21.54
C THR A 77 -26.59 6.65 20.36
N LEU A 78 -27.70 6.74 19.62
CA LEU A 78 -27.93 5.93 18.42
C LEU A 78 -26.86 6.16 17.35
N TYR A 79 -26.66 7.42 16.95
CA TYR A 79 -25.71 7.75 15.88
C TYR A 79 -24.26 7.52 16.28
N LEU A 80 -23.90 7.78 17.54
CA LEU A 80 -22.55 7.49 18.04
C LEU A 80 -22.28 5.98 18.04
N GLY A 81 -23.24 5.17 18.49
CA GLY A 81 -23.14 3.71 18.44
C GLY A 81 -23.00 3.20 16.99
N GLN A 82 -23.82 3.71 16.07
CA GLN A 82 -23.72 3.38 14.66
C GLN A 82 -22.36 3.77 14.07
N PHE A 83 -21.83 4.95 14.41
CA PHE A 83 -20.53 5.39 13.94
C PHE A 83 -19.40 4.48 14.44
N VAL A 84 -19.39 4.16 15.73
CA VAL A 84 -18.38 3.29 16.35
C VAL A 84 -18.43 1.88 15.75
N LEU A 85 -19.63 1.36 15.45
CA LEU A 85 -19.80 0.06 14.79
C LEU A 85 -19.46 0.10 13.29
N ALA A 86 -19.68 1.23 12.62
CA ALA A 86 -19.37 1.41 11.20
C ALA A 86 -17.87 1.34 10.94
N LEU A 87 -17.03 1.89 11.83
CA LEU A 87 -15.58 1.91 11.65
C LEU A 87 -14.95 0.52 11.44
N PRO A 88 -15.11 -0.46 12.35
CA PRO A 88 -14.55 -1.80 12.14
C PRO A 88 -15.22 -2.51 10.96
N LEU A 89 -16.53 -2.34 10.77
CA LEU A 89 -17.26 -2.99 9.68
C LEU A 89 -16.76 -2.53 8.30
N LEU A 90 -16.65 -1.21 8.11
CA LEU A 90 -16.09 -0.64 6.89
C LEU A 90 -14.61 -0.96 6.72
N SER A 91 -13.85 -1.01 7.81
CA SER A 91 -12.43 -1.40 7.75
C SER A 91 -12.25 -2.82 7.19
N VAL A 92 -13.14 -3.75 7.57
CA VAL A 92 -13.11 -5.13 7.06
C VAL A 92 -13.62 -5.23 5.63
N LEU A 93 -14.73 -4.54 5.30
CA LEU A 93 -15.36 -4.63 3.97
C LEU A 93 -14.55 -3.90 2.90
N VAL A 94 -14.05 -2.71 3.24
CA VAL A 94 -13.46 -1.78 2.27
C VAL A 94 -11.93 -1.79 2.33
N GLY A 95 -11.36 -2.02 3.52
CA GLY A 95 -9.91 -2.05 3.73
C GLY A 95 -9.13 -2.94 2.75
N PRO A 96 -9.59 -4.16 2.39
CA PRO A 96 -8.91 -5.01 1.41
C PRO A 96 -8.72 -4.34 0.04
N PHE A 97 -9.67 -3.51 -0.42
CA PHE A 97 -9.56 -2.79 -1.70
C PHE A 97 -8.50 -1.69 -1.64
N PHE A 98 -8.42 -0.95 -0.53
CA PHE A 98 -7.33 0.03 -0.31
C PHE A 98 -5.95 -0.63 -0.24
N LEU A 99 -5.87 -1.81 0.40
CA LEU A 99 -4.62 -2.59 0.47
C LEU A 99 -4.22 -3.10 -0.91
N ARG A 100 -5.17 -3.66 -1.67
CA ARG A 100 -4.94 -4.15 -3.04
C ARG A 100 -4.44 -3.03 -3.96
N ARG A 101 -5.10 -1.87 -3.96
CA ARG A 101 -4.67 -0.67 -4.71
C ARG A 101 -3.22 -0.31 -4.40
N THR A 102 -2.90 -0.20 -3.11
CA THR A 102 -1.57 0.22 -2.67
C THR A 102 -0.50 -0.81 -3.01
N ARG A 103 -0.82 -2.12 -2.92
CA ARG A 103 0.07 -3.20 -3.36
C ARG A 103 0.35 -3.12 -4.87
N ARG A 104 -0.69 -2.92 -5.69
CA ARG A 104 -0.51 -2.69 -7.13
C ARG A 104 0.36 -1.46 -7.41
N GLY A 105 0.12 -0.36 -6.69
CA GLY A 105 0.95 0.85 -6.82
C GLY A 105 2.42 0.60 -6.46
N LEU A 106 2.67 -0.21 -5.42
CA LEU A 106 4.03 -0.63 -5.04
C LEU A 106 4.68 -1.49 -6.13
N ASP A 107 3.95 -2.44 -6.70
CA ASP A 107 4.45 -3.30 -7.78
C ASP A 107 4.86 -2.45 -9.00
N LEU A 108 4.06 -1.44 -9.36
CA LEU A 108 4.36 -0.51 -10.46
C LEU A 108 5.61 0.33 -10.18
N GLU A 109 5.74 0.89 -8.97
CA GLU A 109 6.92 1.67 -8.57
C GLU A 109 8.21 0.82 -8.58
N LEU A 110 8.13 -0.43 -8.12
CA LEU A 110 9.26 -1.36 -8.14
C LEU A 110 9.62 -1.78 -9.57
N ALA A 111 8.63 -2.05 -10.41
CA ALA A 111 8.84 -2.36 -11.82
C ALA A 111 9.52 -1.21 -12.57
N GLN A 112 9.12 0.04 -12.31
CA GLN A 112 9.78 1.22 -12.91
C GLN A 112 11.24 1.36 -12.47
N ARG A 113 11.52 1.14 -11.18
CA ARG A 113 12.90 1.18 -10.64
C ARG A 113 13.79 0.08 -11.23
N ASN A 114 13.28 -1.14 -11.29
CA ASN A 114 14.02 -2.29 -11.80
C ASN A 114 14.19 -2.24 -13.33
N GLY A 115 13.15 -1.80 -14.04
CA GLY A 115 13.16 -1.61 -15.49
C GLY A 115 14.12 -0.50 -15.93
N GLY A 116 14.16 0.65 -15.23
CA GLY A 116 15.13 1.71 -15.50
C GLY A 116 16.59 1.22 -15.43
N ASN A 117 16.88 0.31 -14.51
CA ASN A 117 18.21 -0.29 -14.37
C ASN A 117 18.51 -1.41 -15.39
N SER A 118 17.50 -2.01 -16.04
CA SER A 118 17.72 -3.00 -17.10
C SER A 118 18.01 -2.36 -18.45
N TRP A 119 17.29 -1.27 -18.79
CA TRP A 119 17.50 -0.55 -20.05
C TRP A 119 18.93 -0.03 -20.18
N ASN A 120 19.47 0.58 -19.13
CA ASN A 120 20.84 1.12 -19.12
C ASN A 120 21.90 0.04 -19.43
N ARG A 121 21.75 -1.17 -18.87
CA ARG A 121 22.70 -2.28 -19.11
C ARG A 121 22.65 -2.83 -20.53
N THR A 122 21.50 -2.80 -21.19
CA THR A 122 21.38 -3.26 -22.58
C THR A 122 22.06 -2.30 -23.56
N TYR A 123 21.99 -0.98 -23.33
CA TYR A 123 22.65 -0.02 -24.21
C TYR A 123 24.18 -0.05 -24.06
N GLU A 124 24.68 -0.11 -22.82
CA GLU A 124 26.12 -0.23 -22.53
C GLU A 124 26.74 -1.44 -23.22
N ARG A 125 26.06 -2.60 -23.17
CA ARG A 125 26.55 -3.83 -23.80
C ARG A 125 26.59 -3.76 -25.33
N GLN A 126 25.72 -2.95 -25.93
CA GLN A 126 25.62 -2.80 -27.38
C GLN A 126 26.67 -1.81 -27.91
N ASP A 127 26.99 -0.78 -27.12
CA ASP A 127 28.09 0.16 -27.40
C ASP A 127 29.47 -0.52 -27.29
N ASP A 128 29.67 -1.39 -26.31
CA ASP A 128 30.93 -2.15 -26.19
C ASP A 128 31.11 -3.17 -27.33
N ALA A 129 30.03 -3.82 -27.74
CA ALA A 129 30.06 -4.79 -28.85
C ALA A 129 30.36 -4.11 -30.21
N SER A 130 29.88 -2.89 -30.41
CA SER A 130 30.11 -2.12 -31.64
C SER A 130 31.51 -1.48 -31.67
N ARG A 131 32.08 -1.10 -30.52
CA ARG A 131 33.49 -0.69 -30.43
C ARG A 131 34.46 -1.81 -30.82
N HIS A 132 34.18 -3.05 -30.40
CA HIS A 132 35.03 -4.19 -30.74
C HIS A 132 34.90 -4.67 -32.18
N SER A 133 33.76 -4.47 -32.85
CA SER A 133 33.63 -4.83 -34.27
C SER A 133 34.31 -3.82 -35.20
N SER A 134 34.42 -2.55 -34.77
CA SER A 134 35.07 -1.50 -35.57
C SER A 134 36.60 -1.57 -35.59
N SER A 135 37.24 -2.25 -34.62
CA SER A 135 38.71 -2.37 -34.56
C SER A 135 39.27 -3.54 -35.38
N ALA A 136 38.41 -4.34 -36.03
CA ALA A 136 38.79 -5.56 -36.75
C ALA A 136 38.71 -5.45 -38.28
N ARG A 137 38.76 -4.22 -38.84
CA ARG A 137 39.00 -4.01 -40.28
C ARG A 137 40.48 -3.74 -40.53
N PRO A 138 41.29 -4.76 -40.86
CA PRO A 138 42.56 -4.54 -41.54
C PRO A 138 42.27 -4.13 -42.99
N GLU A 139 43.01 -3.13 -43.47
CA GLU A 139 43.07 -2.71 -44.88
C GLU A 139 43.68 -3.79 -45.79
#